data_AF-A0A6L7QPG9-F1
#
_entry.id   AF-A0A6L7QPG9-F1
#
_cell.length_a   1.000
_cell.length_b   1.000
_cell.length_c   1.000
_cell.angle_alpha   90.00
_cell.angle_beta   90.00
_cell.angle_gamma   90.00
#
_symmetry.space_group_name_H-M   'P 1'
#
loop_
_entity.id
_entity.type
_entity.pdbx_description
1 polymer ?
#
loop_
_entity_poly.entity_id
_entity_poly.type
_entity_poly.pdbx_seq_one_letter_code
_entity_poly.pdbx_strand_id
1 'polypeptide(L)'
;LVDLPTILPIIEAIFASDQFTCSGGGGDYSLPGAKIQPLHRDMSDVIGDPEQRVTIMDLPTPFVVINFPMIDFSAENGATRFIRGTHRSRHPIPSLADEPAYMQNSIACAPARSALIRDVRCWHGGTANTSEDVRIMTSVGYYAPWFRRPQGDGEMPRALYDGLSERGKALCRYLVALD
;
A
#
# COMPACT_ATOMS: atom_id res chain seq x y z
N LEU A 1 1.97 -14.31 4.25
CA LEU A 1 1.34 -12.96 4.23
C LEU A 1 0.40 -12.77 3.04
N VAL A 2 0.70 -13.34 1.86
CA VAL A 2 -0.15 -13.19 0.64
C VAL A 2 -1.50 -13.91 0.69
N ASP A 3 -1.66 -14.91 1.55
CA ASP A 3 -2.87 -15.73 1.68
C ASP A 3 -3.26 -15.83 3.16
N LEU A 4 -3.71 -14.71 3.74
CA LEU A 4 -4.13 -14.64 5.14
C LEU A 4 -5.66 -14.71 5.24
N PRO A 5 -6.23 -15.71 5.96
CA PRO A 5 -7.68 -15.91 6.02
C PRO A 5 -8.42 -14.76 6.72
N THR A 6 -7.74 -13.97 7.56
CA THR A 6 -8.28 -12.78 8.20
C THR A 6 -8.27 -11.54 7.31
N ILE A 7 -7.55 -11.58 6.19
CA ILE A 7 -7.35 -10.45 5.28
C ILE A 7 -8.14 -10.63 4.00
N LEU A 8 -8.09 -11.82 3.38
CA LEU A 8 -8.68 -12.04 2.06
C LEU A 8 -10.18 -11.70 2.01
N PRO A 9 -11.04 -12.01 3.01
CA PRO A 9 -12.44 -11.61 2.98
C PRO A 9 -12.66 -10.09 2.91
N ILE A 10 -11.74 -9.30 3.50
CA ILE A 10 -11.80 -7.84 3.43
C ILE A 10 -11.44 -7.36 2.02
N ILE A 11 -10.41 -7.96 1.42
CA ILE A 11 -9.99 -7.64 0.04
C ILE A 11 -11.07 -8.04 -0.96
N GLU A 12 -11.71 -9.20 -0.77
CA GLU A 12 -12.85 -9.66 -1.56
C GLU A 12 -14.02 -8.69 -1.48
N ALA A 13 -14.31 -8.16 -0.29
CA ALA A 13 -15.35 -7.15 -0.10
C ALA A 13 -15.00 -5.81 -0.78
N ILE A 14 -13.74 -5.35 -0.68
CA ILE A 14 -13.27 -4.11 -1.32
C ILE A 14 -13.39 -4.20 -2.85
N PHE A 15 -13.03 -5.34 -3.44
CA PHE A 15 -13.07 -5.54 -4.89
C PHE A 15 -14.38 -6.12 -5.41
N ALA A 16 -15.29 -6.52 -4.52
CA ALA A 16 -16.49 -7.31 -4.85
C ALA A 16 -16.19 -8.54 -5.72
N SER A 17 -15.04 -9.19 -5.48
CA SER A 17 -14.54 -10.30 -6.29
C SER A 17 -13.43 -11.07 -5.58
N ASP A 18 -13.34 -12.37 -5.85
CA ASP A 18 -12.26 -13.26 -5.41
C ASP A 18 -11.14 -13.43 -6.46
N GLN A 19 -11.24 -12.77 -7.62
CA GLN A 19 -10.34 -12.96 -8.77
C GLN A 19 -9.14 -12.01 -8.80
N PHE A 20 -8.91 -11.26 -7.72
CA PHE A 20 -7.78 -10.34 -7.60
C PHE A 20 -6.42 -11.09 -7.63
N THR A 21 -5.34 -10.32 -7.81
CA THR A 21 -3.98 -10.85 -7.89
C THR A 21 -3.07 -10.17 -6.88
N CYS A 22 -2.08 -10.89 -6.36
CA CYS A 22 -1.00 -10.31 -5.58
C CYS A 22 -0.09 -9.47 -6.50
N SER A 23 0.29 -8.28 -6.03
CA SER A 23 1.32 -7.46 -6.69
C SER A 23 2.73 -7.78 -6.21
N GLY A 24 2.86 -8.54 -5.13
CA GLY A 24 4.12 -8.81 -4.44
C GLY A 24 4.07 -8.44 -2.96
N GLY A 25 5.14 -8.79 -2.26
CA GLY A 25 5.39 -8.42 -0.87
C GLY A 25 6.65 -7.60 -0.76
N GLY A 26 6.69 -6.70 0.23
CA GLY A 26 7.84 -5.85 0.50
C GLY A 26 7.87 -5.40 1.95
N GLY A 27 8.52 -4.28 2.22
CA GLY A 27 8.59 -3.69 3.54
C GLY A 27 9.38 -2.40 3.53
N ASP A 28 9.19 -1.63 4.58
CA ASP A 28 9.89 -0.37 4.79
C ASP A 28 10.37 -0.29 6.24
N TYR A 29 11.40 0.51 6.45
CA TYR A 29 11.88 0.83 7.77
C TYR A 29 12.12 2.33 7.92
N SER A 30 12.06 2.84 9.15
CA SER A 30 12.43 4.22 9.50
C SER A 30 13.47 4.19 10.60
N LEU A 31 14.66 4.73 10.32
CA LEU A 31 15.77 4.79 11.26
C LEU A 31 15.60 5.96 12.24
N PRO A 32 16.17 5.90 13.46
CA PRO A 32 16.28 7.06 14.35
C PRO A 32 16.81 8.30 13.62
N GLY A 33 16.14 9.43 13.82
CA GLY A 33 16.48 10.71 13.19
C GLY A 33 15.93 10.92 11.77
N ALA A 34 15.22 9.93 11.20
CA ALA A 34 14.55 10.07 9.91
C ALA A 34 13.62 11.29 9.90
N LYS A 35 13.60 12.03 8.79
CA LYS A 35 12.76 13.22 8.62
C LYS A 35 11.39 12.85 8.08
N ILE A 36 10.43 13.74 8.31
CA ILE A 36 9.10 13.66 7.73
C ILE A 36 9.20 13.62 6.20
N GLN A 37 8.51 12.66 5.57
CA GLN A 37 8.40 12.59 4.12
C GLN A 37 7.28 13.52 3.63
N PRO A 38 7.40 14.12 2.44
CA PRO A 38 6.26 14.76 1.77
C PRO A 38 5.11 13.78 1.55
N LEU A 39 3.88 14.29 1.60
CA LEU A 39 2.73 13.51 1.19
C LEU A 39 2.86 13.07 -0.27
N HIS A 40 2.47 11.83 -0.54
CA HIS A 40 2.43 11.25 -1.86
C HIS A 40 1.34 10.19 -1.97
N ARG A 41 1.17 9.65 -3.17
CA ARG A 41 0.38 8.47 -3.50
C ARG A 41 1.27 7.53 -4.30
N ASP A 42 1.12 6.23 -4.14
CA ASP A 42 2.00 5.24 -4.80
C ASP A 42 1.62 4.97 -6.26
N MET A 43 0.66 5.73 -6.76
CA MET A 43 0.08 5.56 -8.07
C MET A 43 -0.23 6.92 -8.69
N SER A 44 0.34 7.15 -9.87
CA SER A 44 -0.01 8.24 -10.77
C SER A 44 -1.29 7.92 -11.53
N ASP A 45 -1.84 8.90 -12.24
CA ASP A 45 -2.90 8.60 -13.20
C ASP A 45 -2.33 7.79 -14.37
N VAL A 46 -2.92 6.62 -14.58
CA VAL A 46 -2.54 5.66 -15.64
C VAL A 46 -3.63 5.52 -16.70
N ILE A 47 -4.76 6.19 -16.53
CA ILE A 47 -5.85 6.18 -17.54
C ILE A 47 -5.43 7.00 -18.75
N GLY A 48 -4.75 8.13 -18.53
CA GLY A 48 -4.19 8.93 -19.62
C GLY A 48 -5.26 9.50 -20.54
N ASP A 49 -6.46 9.81 -20.01
CA ASP A 49 -7.54 10.40 -20.78
C ASP A 49 -7.07 11.76 -21.34
N PRO A 50 -6.96 11.92 -22.68
CA PRO A 50 -6.48 13.16 -23.27
C PRO A 50 -7.41 14.36 -22.96
N GLU A 51 -8.68 14.09 -22.67
CA GLU A 51 -9.67 15.11 -22.33
C GLU A 51 -9.71 15.41 -20.82
N GLN A 52 -8.96 14.67 -20.01
CA GLN A 52 -8.88 14.81 -18.54
C GLN A 52 -10.24 14.73 -17.83
N ARG A 53 -11.23 14.07 -18.44
CA ARG A 53 -12.58 13.90 -17.89
C ARG A 53 -12.57 12.80 -16.83
N VAL A 54 -11.84 11.73 -17.08
CA VAL A 54 -11.71 10.58 -16.18
C VAL A 54 -10.24 10.33 -15.86
N THR A 55 -9.96 10.10 -14.58
CA THR A 55 -8.65 9.71 -14.07
C THR A 55 -8.80 8.41 -13.27
N ILE A 56 -7.69 7.77 -12.92
CA ILE A 56 -7.71 6.64 -12.00
C ILE A 56 -8.34 6.96 -10.63
N MET A 57 -8.43 8.24 -10.23
CA MET A 57 -9.03 8.66 -8.97
C MET A 57 -10.57 8.50 -8.96
N ASP A 58 -11.18 8.42 -10.16
CA ASP A 58 -12.63 8.33 -10.31
C ASP A 58 -13.13 6.90 -10.29
N LEU A 59 -12.27 5.97 -10.70
CA LEU A 59 -12.56 4.56 -10.82
C LEU A 59 -12.69 3.89 -9.44
N PRO A 60 -13.25 2.67 -9.37
CA PRO A 60 -13.17 1.81 -8.19
C PRO A 60 -11.73 1.64 -7.70
N THR A 61 -11.53 1.03 -6.52
CA THR A 61 -10.18 0.81 -5.97
C THR A 61 -9.35 -0.09 -6.90
N PRO A 62 -8.24 0.40 -7.49
CA PRO A 62 -7.44 -0.38 -8.43
C PRO A 62 -6.45 -1.30 -7.72
N PHE A 63 -5.93 -0.84 -6.59
CA PHE A 63 -4.79 -1.45 -5.92
C PHE A 63 -4.85 -1.14 -4.42
N VAL A 64 -4.76 -2.19 -3.61
CA VAL A 64 -4.71 -2.10 -2.16
C VAL A 64 -3.36 -2.60 -1.69
N VAL A 65 -2.73 -1.86 -0.77
CA VAL A 65 -1.56 -2.33 -0.02
C VAL A 65 -1.98 -2.51 1.43
N ILE A 66 -1.45 -3.56 2.05
CA ILE A 66 -1.60 -3.81 3.48
C ILE A 66 -0.23 -3.67 4.10
N ASN A 67 -0.09 -2.75 5.05
CA ASN A 67 1.10 -2.62 5.86
C ASN A 67 0.90 -3.35 7.19
N PHE A 68 1.86 -4.20 7.56
CA PHE A 68 1.89 -4.93 8.82
C PHE A 68 2.99 -4.36 9.71
N PRO A 69 2.64 -3.59 10.76
CA PRO A 69 3.59 -3.14 11.77
C PRO A 69 4.29 -4.35 12.43
N MET A 70 5.63 -4.38 12.36
CA MET A 70 6.42 -5.42 13.04
C MET A 70 6.75 -5.03 14.49
N ILE A 71 6.61 -3.74 14.79
CA ILE A 71 6.65 -3.14 16.12
C ILE A 71 5.40 -2.27 16.31
N ASP A 72 5.16 -1.80 17.53
CA ASP A 72 4.09 -0.83 17.79
C ASP A 72 4.37 0.45 16.99
N PHE A 73 3.39 0.92 16.24
CA PHE A 73 3.43 2.22 15.57
C PHE A 73 2.94 3.29 16.53
N SER A 74 3.76 4.33 16.71
CA SER A 74 3.46 5.46 17.58
C SER A 74 3.76 6.79 16.87
N ALA A 75 3.38 7.90 17.50
CA ALA A 75 3.62 9.23 16.93
C ALA A 75 5.12 9.56 16.85
N GLU A 76 5.92 8.96 17.72
CA GLU A 76 7.33 9.26 17.93
C GLU A 76 8.25 8.43 17.03
N ASN A 77 7.86 7.21 16.65
CA ASN A 77 8.74 6.28 15.94
C ASN A 77 8.62 6.35 14.40
N GLY A 78 8.06 7.43 13.88
CA GLY A 78 7.95 7.64 12.44
C GLY A 78 6.86 6.79 11.78
N ALA A 79 5.78 6.45 12.49
CA ALA A 79 4.63 5.75 11.91
C ALA A 79 4.03 6.54 10.73
N THR A 80 3.48 5.83 9.75
CA THR A 80 2.94 6.45 8.53
C THR A 80 1.72 7.34 8.87
N ARG A 81 1.66 8.53 8.28
CA ARG A 81 0.45 9.38 8.29
C ARG A 81 -0.40 9.16 7.05
N PHE A 82 -1.72 9.20 7.20
CA PHE A 82 -2.70 9.01 6.13
C PHE A 82 -3.74 10.11 6.13
N ILE A 83 -4.02 10.69 4.96
CA ILE A 83 -5.01 11.77 4.86
C ILE A 83 -6.34 11.20 4.38
N ARG A 84 -7.30 11.12 5.29
CA ARG A 84 -8.61 10.52 5.05
C ARG A 84 -9.34 11.20 3.88
N GLY A 85 -10.02 10.41 3.05
CA GLY A 85 -10.84 10.91 1.93
C GLY A 85 -10.05 11.32 0.68
N THR A 86 -8.73 11.29 0.70
CA THR A 86 -7.91 11.78 -0.43
C THR A 86 -7.70 10.80 -1.58
N HIS A 87 -8.11 9.54 -1.43
CA HIS A 87 -8.02 8.50 -2.46
C HIS A 87 -8.77 8.83 -3.78
N ARG A 88 -9.73 9.77 -3.74
CA ARG A 88 -10.42 10.31 -4.92
C ARG A 88 -10.03 11.75 -5.25
N SER A 89 -9.08 12.32 -4.51
CA SER A 89 -8.68 13.71 -4.66
C SER A 89 -7.95 13.91 -5.98
N ARG A 90 -8.43 14.87 -6.77
CA ARG A 90 -7.74 15.41 -7.94
C ARG A 90 -6.96 16.69 -7.61
N HIS A 91 -7.00 17.16 -6.37
CA HIS A 91 -6.26 18.35 -5.95
C HIS A 91 -4.76 18.09 -5.94
N PRO A 92 -3.93 19.12 -6.16
CA PRO A 92 -2.50 19.00 -5.93
C PRO A 92 -2.24 18.64 -4.47
N ILE A 93 -1.25 17.77 -4.25
CA ILE A 93 -0.78 17.45 -2.91
C ILE A 93 -0.01 18.67 -2.38
N PRO A 94 -0.33 19.21 -1.20
CA PRO A 94 0.40 20.34 -0.64
C PRO A 94 1.87 19.99 -0.39
N SER A 95 2.74 21.00 -0.45
CA SER A 95 4.13 20.85 -0.02
C SER A 95 4.20 20.70 1.50
N LEU A 96 5.30 20.17 2.05
CA LEU A 96 5.49 20.10 3.51
C LEU A 96 5.34 21.47 4.21
N ALA A 97 5.70 22.57 3.53
CA ALA A 97 5.57 23.92 4.08
C ALA A 97 4.11 24.40 4.12
N ASP A 98 3.27 23.91 3.22
CA ASP A 98 1.87 24.29 3.06
C ASP A 98 0.89 23.26 3.66
N GLU A 99 1.40 22.10 4.11
CA GLU A 99 0.62 21.03 4.73
C GLU A 99 -0.02 21.53 6.03
N PRO A 100 -1.36 21.55 6.16
CA PRO A 100 -2.02 21.97 7.38
C PRO A 100 -1.69 21.01 8.53
N ALA A 101 -1.68 21.53 9.76
CA ALA A 101 -1.25 20.77 10.94
C ALA A 101 -2.00 19.44 11.12
N TYR A 102 -3.29 19.36 10.76
CA TYR A 102 -4.04 18.11 10.86
C TYR A 102 -3.49 17.02 9.93
N MET A 103 -2.95 17.39 8.75
CA MET A 103 -2.37 16.42 7.83
C MET A 103 -1.08 15.86 8.39
N GLN A 104 -0.20 16.72 8.92
CA GLN A 104 1.07 16.33 9.54
C GLN A 104 0.86 15.36 10.72
N ASN A 105 -0.22 15.55 11.48
CA ASN A 105 -0.53 14.80 12.69
C ASN A 105 -1.53 13.64 12.49
N SER A 106 -1.94 13.32 11.26
CA SER A 106 -2.87 12.21 10.97
C SER A 106 -2.15 10.85 10.95
N ILE A 107 -1.49 10.51 12.06
CA ILE A 107 -0.59 9.37 12.22
C ILE A 107 -1.39 8.09 12.52
N ALA A 108 -1.07 7.00 11.82
CA ALA A 108 -1.65 5.68 12.10
C ALA A 108 -0.90 4.96 13.21
N CYS A 109 -1.22 5.27 14.46
CA CYS A 109 -0.75 4.51 15.61
C CYS A 109 -1.53 3.19 15.75
N ALA A 110 -0.81 2.08 15.88
CA ALA A 110 -1.40 0.75 15.97
C ALA A 110 -0.40 -0.20 16.64
N PRO A 111 -0.87 -1.22 17.39
CA PRO A 111 0.04 -2.21 17.95
C PRO A 111 0.70 -3.05 16.85
N ALA A 112 1.86 -3.63 17.16
CA ALA A 112 2.50 -4.64 16.34
C ALA A 112 1.50 -5.74 15.97
N ARG A 113 1.67 -6.33 14.78
CA ARG A 113 0.79 -7.38 14.22
C ARG A 113 -0.60 -6.88 13.81
N SER A 114 -0.84 -5.57 13.82
CA SER A 114 -2.01 -4.98 13.15
C SER A 114 -1.90 -5.10 11.62
N ALA A 115 -3.01 -4.84 10.93
CA ALA A 115 -3.05 -4.71 9.48
C ALA A 115 -3.62 -3.34 9.09
N LEU A 116 -2.78 -2.49 8.48
CA LEU A 116 -3.19 -1.20 7.95
C LEU A 116 -3.51 -1.37 6.46
N ILE A 117 -4.81 -1.46 6.14
CA ILE A 117 -5.30 -1.64 4.77
C ILE A 117 -5.49 -0.28 4.12
N ARG A 118 -4.82 -0.03 2.99
CA ARG A 118 -4.86 1.27 2.31
C ARG A 118 -5.08 1.14 0.80
N ASP A 119 -5.91 2.02 0.27
CA ASP A 119 -5.92 2.34 -1.15
C ASP A 119 -4.66 3.14 -1.49
N VAL A 120 -3.91 2.73 -2.51
CA VAL A 120 -2.64 3.37 -2.89
C VAL A 120 -2.77 4.81 -3.37
N ARG A 121 -3.99 5.23 -3.72
CA ARG A 121 -4.31 6.60 -4.12
C ARG A 121 -4.42 7.53 -2.92
N CYS A 122 -4.63 6.98 -1.71
CA CYS A 122 -4.70 7.75 -0.49
C CYS A 122 -3.37 8.45 -0.21
N TRP A 123 -3.43 9.76 0.07
CA TRP A 123 -2.24 10.53 0.39
C TRP A 123 -1.67 10.08 1.71
N HIS A 124 -0.37 9.81 1.72
CA HIS A 124 0.34 9.32 2.88
C HIS A 124 1.82 9.69 2.84
N GLY A 125 2.52 9.45 3.95
CA GLY A 125 3.96 9.60 4.05
C GLY A 125 4.47 9.17 5.43
N GLY A 126 5.73 8.80 5.54
CA GLY A 126 6.37 8.58 6.84
C GLY A 126 6.46 9.88 7.65
N THR A 127 6.26 9.80 8.97
CA THR A 127 6.58 10.90 9.88
C THR A 127 8.04 10.83 10.34
N ALA A 128 8.50 11.88 11.02
CA ALA A 128 9.83 11.87 11.61
C ALA A 128 9.94 10.77 12.68
N ASN A 129 11.06 10.05 12.68
CA ASN A 129 11.37 9.12 13.75
C ASN A 129 12.27 9.83 14.77
N THR A 130 11.67 10.23 15.88
CA THR A 130 12.33 10.87 17.03
C THR A 130 12.65 9.88 18.15
N SER A 131 12.36 8.60 17.95
CA SER A 131 12.71 7.53 18.89
C SER A 131 14.14 7.02 18.67
N GLU A 132 14.61 6.14 19.57
CA GLU A 132 15.91 5.47 19.46
C GLU A 132 15.84 4.15 18.68
N ASP A 133 14.64 3.71 18.30
CA ASP A 133 14.39 2.41 17.67
C ASP A 133 14.18 2.50 16.15
N VAL A 134 14.51 1.42 15.45
CA VAL A 134 14.17 1.25 14.03
C VAL A 134 12.71 0.78 13.92
N ARG A 135 11.87 1.57 13.23
CA ARG A 135 10.48 1.22 12.97
C ARG A 135 10.34 0.42 11.70
N ILE A 136 10.05 -0.88 11.81
CA ILE A 136 9.99 -1.82 10.68
C ILE A 136 8.52 -2.19 10.37
N MET A 137 8.19 -2.28 9.08
CA MET A 137 6.95 -2.86 8.61
C MET A 137 7.18 -3.75 7.40
N THR A 138 6.31 -4.75 7.23
CA THR A 138 6.21 -5.51 5.99
C THR A 138 4.92 -5.12 5.26
N SER A 139 4.80 -5.48 3.99
CA SER A 139 3.60 -5.20 3.22
C SER A 139 3.30 -6.26 2.17
N VAL A 140 2.03 -6.34 1.79
CA VAL A 140 1.55 -7.10 0.64
C VAL A 140 0.57 -6.23 -0.14
N GLY A 141 0.66 -6.24 -1.47
CA GLY A 141 -0.28 -5.56 -2.34
C GLY A 141 -1.18 -6.51 -3.13
N TYR A 142 -2.39 -6.06 -3.46
CA TYR A 142 -3.37 -6.77 -4.27
C TYR A 142 -4.00 -5.86 -5.32
N TYR A 143 -3.92 -6.27 -6.58
CA TYR A 143 -4.58 -5.59 -7.71
C TYR A 143 -6.01 -6.08 -7.88
N ALA A 144 -6.93 -5.15 -8.10
CA ALA A 144 -8.30 -5.47 -8.46
C ALA A 144 -8.35 -6.25 -9.79
N PRO A 145 -9.36 -7.10 -10.03
CA PRO A 145 -9.45 -7.91 -11.25
C PRO A 145 -9.40 -7.10 -12.56
N TRP A 146 -9.94 -5.88 -12.54
CA TRP A 146 -10.01 -4.98 -13.69
C TRP A 146 -8.73 -4.15 -13.89
N PHE A 147 -7.78 -4.20 -12.96
CA PHE A 147 -6.61 -3.34 -12.94
C PHE A 147 -5.31 -4.14 -12.96
N ARG A 148 -4.34 -3.70 -13.77
CA ARG A 148 -2.94 -4.16 -13.69
C ARG A 148 -1.99 -3.02 -14.03
N ARG A 149 -0.84 -2.99 -13.35
CA ARG A 149 0.28 -2.15 -13.81
C ARG A 149 1.05 -2.89 -14.91
N PRO A 150 1.64 -2.16 -15.86
CA PRO A 150 2.75 -2.68 -16.65
C PRO A 150 3.94 -2.85 -15.70
N GLN A 151 4.24 -4.08 -15.29
CA GLN A 151 5.43 -4.41 -14.51
C GLN A 151 5.96 -5.75 -15.00
N GLY A 152 7.28 -5.97 -14.87
CA GLY A 152 7.93 -7.19 -15.32
C GLY A 152 7.37 -8.40 -14.59
N ASP A 153 6.65 -9.25 -15.30
CA ASP A 153 6.25 -10.55 -14.79
C ASP A 153 7.53 -11.34 -14.42
N GLY A 154 7.44 -12.15 -13.36
CA GLY A 154 8.37 -13.27 -13.21
C GLY A 154 9.62 -13.11 -12.34
N GLU A 155 9.57 -12.33 -11.27
CA GLU A 155 10.70 -12.24 -10.32
C GLU A 155 10.69 -13.32 -9.23
N MET A 156 9.54 -13.94 -8.95
CA MET A 156 9.42 -14.96 -7.89
C MET A 156 10.01 -16.30 -8.37
N PRO A 157 11.01 -16.87 -7.66
CA PRO A 157 11.54 -18.18 -8.00
C PRO A 157 10.46 -19.26 -8.00
N ARG A 158 10.46 -20.15 -9.00
CA ARG A 158 9.45 -21.21 -9.14
C ARG A 158 9.34 -22.08 -7.88
N ALA A 159 10.46 -22.41 -7.24
CA ALA A 159 10.49 -23.17 -6.00
C ALA A 159 9.72 -22.49 -4.86
N LEU A 160 9.75 -21.15 -4.77
CA LEU A 160 8.97 -20.40 -3.78
C LEU A 160 7.47 -20.46 -4.11
N TYR A 161 7.12 -20.31 -5.39
CA TYR A 161 5.74 -20.41 -5.86
C TYR A 161 5.13 -21.80 -5.59
N ASP A 162 5.90 -22.87 -5.78
CA ASP A 162 5.46 -24.24 -5.53
C ASP A 162 5.15 -24.55 -4.08
N GLY A 163 5.83 -23.87 -3.16
CA GLY A 163 5.57 -23.96 -1.73
C GLY A 163 4.32 -23.21 -1.26
N LEU A 164 3.65 -22.43 -2.13
CA LEU A 164 2.43 -21.72 -1.76
C LEU A 164 1.22 -22.67 -1.70
N SER A 165 0.20 -22.27 -0.93
CA SER A 165 -1.14 -22.86 -1.00
C SER A 165 -1.73 -22.70 -2.41
N GLU A 166 -2.76 -23.47 -2.75
CA GLU A 166 -3.45 -23.30 -4.04
C GLU A 166 -4.00 -21.90 -4.24
N ARG A 167 -4.53 -21.28 -3.17
CA ARG A 167 -4.96 -19.88 -3.20
C ARG A 167 -3.78 -18.93 -3.38
N GLY A 168 -2.67 -19.15 -2.68
CA GLY A 168 -1.43 -18.38 -2.82
C GLY A 168 -0.85 -18.45 -4.23
N LYS A 169 -0.84 -19.63 -4.86
CA LYS A 169 -0.47 -19.82 -6.26
C LYS A 169 -1.39 -19.03 -7.18
N ALA A 170 -2.71 -19.15 -7.00
CA ALA A 170 -3.68 -18.36 -7.76
C ALA A 170 -3.43 -16.85 -7.65
N LEU A 171 -3.17 -16.34 -6.45
CA LEU A 171 -2.89 -14.93 -6.21
C LEU A 171 -1.57 -14.48 -6.85
N CYS A 172 -0.53 -15.30 -6.75
CA CYS A 172 0.83 -14.99 -7.23
C CYS A 172 1.10 -15.43 -8.68
N ARG A 173 0.08 -15.83 -9.44
CA ARG A 173 0.21 -16.41 -10.80
C ARG A 173 0.95 -15.56 -11.84
N TYR A 174 1.07 -14.26 -11.62
CA TYR A 174 1.83 -13.34 -12.49
C TYR A 174 3.18 -12.91 -11.90
N LEU A 175 3.49 -13.36 -10.68
CA LEU A 175 4.76 -13.05 -10.01
C LEU A 175 5.81 -14.13 -10.27
N VAL A 176 5.39 -15.36 -10.55
CA VAL A 176 6.30 -16.50 -10.77
C VAL A 176 7.10 -16.35 -12.06
N ALA A 177 8.41 -16.57 -11.97
CA ALA A 177 9.31 -16.58 -13.11
C ALA A 177 8.81 -17.51 -14.21
N LEU A 178 8.82 -17.01 -15.45
CA LEU A 178 8.64 -17.83 -16.63
C LEU A 178 10.00 -18.47 -16.94
N ASP A 179 10.03 -19.79 -17.11
CA ASP A 179 11.22 -20.55 -17.50
C ASP A 179 11.76 -20.14 -18.88
#